data_AF-A0A1I7EIG6-F1
#
_entry.id   AF-A0A1I7EIG6-F1
#
_cell.length_a   1.000
_cell.length_b   1.000
_cell.length_c   1.000
_cell.angle_alpha   90.00
_cell.angle_beta   90.00
_cell.angle_gamma   90.00
#
_symmetry.space_group_name_H-M   'P 1'
#
loop_
_entity.id
_entity.type
_entity.pdbx_description
1 polymer ?
#
loop_
_entity_poly.entity_id
_entity_poly.type
_entity_poly.pdbx_seq_one_letter_code
_entity_poly.pdbx_strand_id
1 'polypeptide(L)'
;MTQDAFIQQLRHELRSLPKQVVDEIVADYREYFGDALAAGRSEAEVVAALGDPVKLARELKAQANFRQWETRRSFGNLMRVVVSIAGLGLLQLFLLIPFMFYLLMLTIGYAVSGALTIAGLVTVVALGSHHLFGWPAFHSVPFTFESSDVKTGQQASANGNDDDDDDDADDAPKQGDPRLATANMKVFRVDGDRFVLRPDAATRISVVTLAGPIDIKNDDGKLKISSVGGARDLFKVDPDGTWSIAATDIVALDLKDGEGDKVSVARIGTGAKALAWDIRNHGDHVSFVQGADGSGKRLAVNSGSDSVVIDRDHISIKDGSDNVVIVGPHGSGIGAMIYGFAMLVAGIVGLWLCLWLTRITWRALVRYVQRQLDLITARLDEGQSA
;
A
#
# COMPACT_ATOMS: atom_id res chain seq x y z
N MET A 1 -63.81 81.09 -12.71
CA MET A 1 -64.05 80.20 -11.56
C MET A 1 -63.39 80.84 -10.34
N THR A 2 -64.00 80.82 -9.16
CA THR A 2 -63.42 81.38 -7.93
C THR A 2 -62.38 80.43 -7.32
N GLN A 3 -61.50 80.95 -6.45
CA GLN A 3 -60.50 80.14 -5.75
C GLN A 3 -61.13 78.96 -5.00
N ASP A 4 -62.21 79.20 -4.25
CA ASP A 4 -62.88 78.15 -3.47
C ASP A 4 -63.45 77.03 -4.34
N ALA A 5 -64.00 77.39 -5.51
CA ALA A 5 -64.49 76.40 -6.47
C ALA A 5 -63.35 75.57 -7.08
N PHE A 6 -62.18 76.18 -7.35
CA PHE A 6 -60.99 75.46 -7.80
C PHE A 6 -60.50 74.45 -6.77
N ILE A 7 -60.37 74.89 -5.51
CA ILE A 7 -59.86 74.07 -4.42
C ILE A 7 -60.82 72.93 -4.07
N GLN A 8 -62.13 73.18 -4.07
CA GLN A 8 -63.13 72.13 -3.85
C GLN A 8 -63.06 71.06 -4.95
N GLN A 9 -62.92 71.47 -6.22
CA GLN A 9 -62.79 70.53 -7.33
C GLN A 9 -61.48 69.74 -7.25
N LEU A 10 -60.36 70.39 -6.96
CA LEU A 10 -59.06 69.74 -6.78
C LEU A 10 -59.10 68.71 -5.64
N ARG A 11 -59.69 69.07 -4.49
CA ARG A 11 -59.89 68.15 -3.35
C ARG A 11 -60.80 66.98 -3.71
N HIS A 12 -61.89 67.24 -4.44
CA HIS A 12 -62.80 66.18 -4.89
C HIS A 12 -62.09 65.18 -5.79
N GLU A 13 -61.27 65.67 -6.72
CA GLU A 13 -60.48 64.82 -7.59
C GLU A 13 -59.41 64.05 -6.80
N LEU A 14 -58.68 64.69 -5.88
CA LEU A 14 -57.60 64.05 -5.11
C LEU A 14 -58.06 63.07 -4.01
N ARG A 15 -59.37 62.87 -3.81
CA ARG A 15 -59.95 61.99 -2.76
C ARG A 15 -59.44 60.55 -2.72
N SER A 16 -58.85 60.07 -3.82
CA SER A 16 -58.26 58.73 -3.91
C SER A 16 -56.91 58.60 -3.22
N LEU A 17 -56.28 59.73 -2.84
CA LEU A 17 -55.03 59.77 -2.08
C LEU A 17 -55.31 59.85 -0.57
N PRO A 18 -54.33 59.50 0.30
CA PRO A 18 -54.49 59.63 1.75
C PRO A 18 -54.83 61.06 2.16
N LYS A 19 -55.79 61.22 3.08
CA LYS A 19 -56.31 62.54 3.52
C LYS A 19 -55.20 63.53 3.89
N GLN A 20 -54.16 63.07 4.57
CA GLN A 20 -53.03 63.90 4.98
C GLN A 20 -52.29 64.52 3.78
N VAL A 21 -52.09 63.75 2.71
CA VAL A 21 -51.44 64.23 1.46
C VAL A 21 -52.36 65.19 0.71
N VAL A 22 -53.67 64.92 0.71
CA VAL A 22 -54.66 65.80 0.06
C VAL A 22 -54.70 67.16 0.77
N ASP A 23 -54.69 67.17 2.10
CA ASP A 23 -54.74 68.41 2.88
C ASP A 23 -53.44 69.23 2.78
N GLU A 24 -52.28 68.57 2.68
CA GLU A 24 -50.98 69.21 2.39
C GLU A 24 -50.99 69.90 1.02
N ILE A 25 -51.34 69.16 -0.05
CA ILE A 25 -51.42 69.72 -1.41
C ILE A 25 -52.42 70.90 -1.46
N VAL A 26 -53.58 70.76 -0.83
CA VAL A 26 -54.58 71.83 -0.80
C VAL A 26 -54.10 73.07 -0.04
N ALA A 27 -53.31 72.88 1.03
CA ALA A 27 -52.71 73.99 1.77
C ALA A 27 -51.71 74.76 0.90
N ASP A 28 -50.81 74.07 0.20
CA ASP A 28 -49.80 74.67 -0.68
C ASP A 28 -50.45 75.53 -1.78
N TYR A 29 -51.51 75.01 -2.42
CA TYR A 29 -52.21 75.78 -3.45
C TYR A 29 -52.99 76.96 -2.86
N ARG A 30 -53.53 76.84 -1.65
CA ARG A 30 -54.18 77.99 -0.97
C ARG A 30 -53.19 79.09 -0.65
N GLU A 31 -51.99 78.74 -0.21
CA GLU A 31 -50.89 79.69 0.00
C GLU A 31 -50.50 80.37 -1.33
N TYR A 32 -50.35 79.60 -2.40
CA TYR A 32 -50.06 80.13 -3.74
C TYR A 32 -51.13 81.13 -4.24
N PHE A 33 -52.42 80.81 -4.05
CA PHE A 33 -53.50 81.73 -4.36
C PHE A 33 -53.43 83.01 -3.51
N GLY A 34 -53.12 82.89 -2.21
CA GLY A 34 -52.94 84.03 -1.31
C GLY A 34 -51.80 84.96 -1.74
N ASP A 35 -50.65 84.38 -2.10
CA ASP A 35 -49.47 85.14 -2.57
C ASP A 35 -49.75 85.85 -3.90
N ALA A 36 -50.45 85.19 -4.82
CA ALA A 36 -50.79 85.77 -6.11
C ALA A 36 -51.80 86.93 -5.98
N LEU A 37 -52.75 86.83 -5.05
CA LEU A 37 -53.68 87.91 -4.72
C LEU A 37 -52.96 89.09 -4.05
N ALA A 38 -52.03 88.82 -3.13
CA ALA A 38 -51.19 89.85 -2.50
C ALA A 38 -50.29 90.58 -3.51
N ALA A 39 -49.86 89.88 -4.58
CA ALA A 39 -49.14 90.45 -5.71
C ALA A 39 -50.02 91.24 -6.70
N GLY A 40 -51.31 91.42 -6.40
CA GLY A 40 -52.25 92.23 -7.19
C GLY A 40 -52.83 91.52 -8.41
N ARG A 41 -52.68 90.20 -8.54
CA ARG A 41 -53.34 89.41 -9.60
C ARG A 41 -54.77 89.09 -9.19
N SER A 42 -55.67 89.04 -10.15
CA SER A 42 -57.06 88.63 -9.88
C SER A 42 -57.17 87.10 -9.76
N GLU A 43 -58.13 86.60 -8.97
CA GLU A 43 -58.38 85.15 -8.85
C GLU A 43 -58.56 84.47 -10.22
N ALA A 44 -59.22 85.16 -11.15
CA ALA A 44 -59.49 84.64 -12.49
C ALA A 44 -58.20 84.42 -13.31
N GLU A 45 -57.21 85.30 -13.18
CA GLU A 45 -55.92 85.17 -13.85
C GLU A 45 -55.09 84.03 -13.25
N VAL A 46 -55.15 83.87 -11.92
CA VAL A 46 -54.44 82.78 -11.22
C VAL A 46 -55.03 81.43 -11.64
N VAL A 47 -56.35 81.29 -11.66
CA VAL A 47 -57.01 80.06 -12.14
C VAL A 47 -56.68 79.78 -13.61
N ALA A 48 -56.65 80.81 -14.47
CA ALA A 48 -56.27 80.64 -15.87
C ALA A 48 -54.81 80.16 -16.04
N ALA A 49 -53.90 80.59 -15.15
CA ALA A 49 -52.51 80.17 -15.12
C ALA A 49 -52.32 78.72 -14.62
N LEU A 50 -53.10 78.28 -13.62
CA LEU A 50 -53.09 76.89 -13.16
C LEU A 50 -53.77 75.92 -14.12
N GLY A 51 -54.69 76.41 -14.96
CA GLY A 51 -55.38 75.60 -15.96
C GLY A 51 -56.50 74.73 -15.37
N ASP A 52 -56.68 73.53 -15.94
CA ASP A 52 -57.79 72.64 -15.59
C ASP A 52 -57.48 71.83 -14.31
N PRO A 53 -58.27 71.99 -13.23
CA PRO A 53 -58.05 71.30 -11.95
C PRO A 53 -58.09 69.76 -12.09
N VAL A 54 -58.82 69.23 -13.07
CA VAL A 54 -58.91 67.78 -13.30
C VAL A 54 -57.60 67.23 -13.87
N LYS A 55 -56.97 67.96 -14.80
CA LYS A 55 -55.66 67.58 -15.37
C LYS A 55 -54.56 67.67 -14.32
N LEU A 56 -54.56 68.75 -13.53
CA LEU A 56 -53.61 68.94 -12.43
C LEU A 56 -53.74 67.83 -11.39
N ALA A 57 -54.97 67.48 -10.98
CA ALA A 57 -55.20 66.38 -10.06
C ALA A 57 -54.72 65.03 -10.60
N ARG A 58 -54.84 64.79 -11.91
CA ARG A 58 -54.36 63.56 -12.56
C ARG A 58 -52.84 63.47 -12.57
N GLU A 59 -52.16 64.59 -12.80
CA GLU A 59 -50.69 64.66 -12.75
C GLU A 59 -50.15 64.45 -11.33
N LEU A 60 -50.73 65.16 -10.35
CA LEU A 60 -50.35 65.02 -8.94
C LEU A 60 -50.58 63.59 -8.41
N LYS A 61 -51.69 62.94 -8.81
CA LYS A 61 -51.92 61.52 -8.51
C LYS A 61 -50.85 60.61 -9.12
N ALA A 62 -50.46 60.85 -10.37
CA ALA A 62 -49.44 60.03 -11.03
C ALA A 62 -48.09 60.14 -10.32
N GLN A 63 -47.68 61.36 -9.94
CA GLN A 63 -46.44 61.59 -9.19
C GLN A 63 -46.50 61.00 -7.77
N ALA A 64 -47.62 61.18 -7.06
CA ALA A 64 -47.82 60.62 -5.72
C ALA A 64 -47.80 59.08 -5.73
N ASN A 65 -48.47 58.46 -6.70
CA ASN A 65 -48.47 57.01 -6.88
C ASN A 65 -47.08 56.47 -7.23
N PHE A 66 -46.32 57.17 -8.09
CA PHE A 66 -44.95 56.77 -8.45
C PHE A 66 -44.01 56.83 -7.24
N ARG A 67 -44.05 57.92 -6.47
CA ARG A 67 -43.24 58.09 -5.25
C ARG A 67 -43.62 57.08 -4.17
N GLN A 68 -44.92 56.78 -4.02
CA GLN A 68 -45.40 55.77 -3.09
C GLN A 68 -45.01 54.34 -3.51
N TRP A 69 -44.99 54.07 -4.82
CA TRP A 69 -44.50 52.81 -5.37
C TRP A 69 -42.99 52.63 -5.13
N GLU A 70 -42.19 53.68 -5.36
CA GLU A 70 -40.75 53.68 -5.09
C GLU A 70 -40.44 53.49 -3.59
N THR A 71 -41.22 54.12 -2.71
CA THR A 71 -41.07 54.00 -1.25
C THR A 71 -41.53 52.64 -0.72
N ARG A 72 -42.61 52.05 -1.27
CA ARG A 72 -43.08 50.69 -0.89
C ARG A 72 -42.19 49.59 -1.47
N ARG A 73 -41.48 49.86 -2.57
CA ARG A 73 -40.44 48.99 -3.13
C ARG A 73 -39.12 49.16 -2.36
N SER A 74 -39.20 49.05 -1.04
CA SER A 74 -38.08 49.13 -0.10
C SER A 74 -36.97 48.15 -0.50
N PHE A 75 -35.96 48.66 -1.20
CA PHE A 75 -34.75 47.94 -1.56
C PHE A 75 -34.09 47.31 -0.33
N GLY A 76 -34.24 47.92 0.86
CA GLY A 76 -33.78 47.37 2.13
C GLY A 76 -34.50 46.07 2.53
N ASN A 77 -35.82 46.00 2.40
CA ASN A 77 -36.57 44.76 2.67
C ASN A 77 -36.31 43.70 1.60
N LEU A 78 -36.22 44.10 0.33
CA LEU A 78 -35.88 43.17 -0.75
C LEU A 78 -34.46 42.59 -0.56
N MET A 79 -33.48 43.42 -0.21
CA MET A 79 -32.12 42.95 0.10
C MET A 79 -32.07 42.05 1.32
N ARG A 80 -32.88 42.32 2.36
CA ARG A 80 -32.99 41.44 3.52
C ARG A 80 -33.56 40.07 3.14
N VAL A 81 -34.56 40.03 2.26
CA VAL A 81 -35.12 38.78 1.72
C VAL A 81 -34.11 38.05 0.84
N VAL A 82 -33.40 38.75 -0.05
CA VAL A 82 -32.35 38.17 -0.91
C VAL A 82 -31.20 37.60 -0.07
N VAL A 83 -30.74 38.31 0.97
CA VAL A 83 -29.73 37.82 1.90
C VAL A 83 -30.25 36.62 2.69
N SER A 84 -31.53 36.58 3.04
CA SER A 84 -32.13 35.41 3.73
C SER A 84 -32.22 34.19 2.82
N ILE A 85 -32.59 34.37 1.56
CA ILE A 85 -32.65 33.30 0.54
C ILE A 85 -31.23 32.82 0.19
N ALA A 86 -30.29 33.75 0.02
CA ALA A 86 -28.88 33.44 -0.22
C ALA A 86 -28.24 32.73 0.98
N GLY A 87 -28.58 33.15 2.20
CA GLY A 87 -28.16 32.52 3.45
C GLY A 87 -28.69 31.09 3.58
N LEU A 88 -29.96 30.86 3.23
CA LEU A 88 -30.54 29.51 3.15
C LEU A 88 -29.80 28.62 2.13
N GLY A 89 -29.49 29.15 0.94
CA GLY A 89 -28.71 28.45 -0.08
C GLY A 89 -27.28 28.14 0.39
N LEU A 90 -26.64 29.09 1.08
CA LEU A 90 -25.28 28.92 1.61
C LEU A 90 -25.24 27.92 2.76
N LEU A 91 -26.26 27.90 3.64
CA LEU A 91 -26.41 26.87 4.67
C LEU A 91 -26.61 25.49 4.05
N GLN A 92 -27.40 25.39 2.97
CA GLN A 92 -27.56 24.14 2.23
C GLN A 92 -26.25 23.69 1.59
N LEU A 93 -25.47 24.62 1.00
CA LEU A 93 -24.16 24.33 0.44
C LEU A 93 -23.16 23.88 1.51
N PHE A 94 -23.15 24.56 2.66
CA PHE A 94 -22.31 24.21 3.79
C PHE A 94 -22.65 22.82 4.36
N LEU A 95 -23.92 22.43 4.35
CA LEU A 95 -24.35 21.08 4.73
C LEU A 95 -24.09 20.03 3.64
N LEU A 96 -24.12 20.44 2.37
CA LEU A 96 -23.89 19.56 1.21
C LEU A 96 -22.42 19.10 1.13
N ILE A 97 -21.45 19.99 1.40
CA ILE A 97 -20.02 19.66 1.34
C ILE A 97 -19.64 18.45 2.21
N PRO A 98 -19.92 18.42 3.53
CA PRO A 98 -19.59 17.27 4.37
C PRO A 98 -20.39 16.02 3.99
N PHE A 99 -21.62 16.17 3.48
CA PHE A 99 -22.41 15.06 2.96
C PHE A 99 -21.78 14.45 1.70
N MET A 100 -21.30 15.28 0.79
CA MET A 100 -20.60 14.83 -0.43
C MET A 100 -19.27 14.16 -0.09
N PHE A 101 -18.51 14.71 0.87
CA PHE A 101 -17.29 14.09 1.38
C PHE A 101 -17.57 12.72 2.02
N TYR A 102 -18.64 12.61 2.81
CA TYR A 102 -19.09 11.34 3.39
C TYR A 102 -19.42 10.30 2.29
N LEU A 103 -20.13 10.69 1.23
CA LEU A 103 -20.44 9.80 0.11
C LEU A 103 -19.17 9.35 -0.63
N LEU A 104 -18.21 10.24 -0.84
CA LEU A 104 -16.91 9.90 -1.43
C LEU A 104 -16.14 8.90 -0.57
N MET A 105 -16.10 9.11 0.75
CA MET A 105 -15.42 8.18 1.65
C MET A 105 -16.11 6.80 1.65
N LEU A 106 -17.44 6.79 1.54
CA LEU A 106 -18.22 5.56 1.46
C LEU A 106 -17.96 4.80 0.15
N THR A 107 -17.85 5.48 -1.01
CA THR A 107 -17.52 4.82 -2.29
C THR A 107 -16.11 4.24 -2.29
N ILE A 108 -15.14 4.96 -1.74
CA ILE A 108 -13.77 4.44 -1.54
C ILE A 108 -13.80 3.22 -0.62
N GLY A 109 -14.57 3.28 0.48
CA GLY A 109 -14.76 2.15 1.39
C GLY A 109 -15.30 0.89 0.71
N TYR A 110 -16.30 1.03 -0.17
CA TYR A 110 -16.81 -0.08 -0.98
C TYR A 110 -15.77 -0.61 -1.97
N ALA A 111 -15.04 0.27 -2.67
CA ALA A 111 -14.02 -0.14 -3.63
C ALA A 111 -12.90 -0.93 -2.96
N VAL A 112 -12.38 -0.43 -1.83
CA VAL A 112 -11.30 -1.07 -1.05
C VAL A 112 -11.78 -2.39 -0.45
N SER A 113 -12.95 -2.40 0.19
CA SER A 113 -13.50 -3.62 0.80
C SER A 113 -13.82 -4.68 -0.27
N GLY A 114 -14.37 -4.27 -1.41
CA GLY A 114 -14.62 -5.14 -2.56
C GLY A 114 -13.33 -5.74 -3.11
N ALA A 115 -12.31 -4.91 -3.36
CA ALA A 115 -11.00 -5.38 -3.81
C ALA A 115 -10.37 -6.38 -2.81
N LEU A 116 -10.44 -6.08 -1.51
CA LEU A 116 -9.98 -6.97 -0.44
C LEU A 116 -10.70 -8.33 -0.46
N THR A 117 -12.03 -8.32 -0.62
CA THR A 117 -12.80 -9.59 -0.70
C THR A 117 -12.44 -10.42 -1.92
N ILE A 118 -12.30 -9.79 -3.09
CA ILE A 118 -11.96 -10.50 -4.34
C ILE A 118 -10.54 -11.04 -4.25
N ALA A 119 -9.58 -10.22 -3.82
CA ALA A 119 -8.18 -10.65 -3.64
C ALA A 119 -8.06 -11.78 -2.61
N GLY A 120 -8.75 -11.66 -1.47
CA GLY A 120 -8.79 -12.70 -0.45
C GLY A 120 -9.42 -14.00 -0.98
N LEU A 121 -10.52 -13.91 -1.73
CA LEU A 121 -11.21 -15.06 -2.31
C LEU A 121 -10.33 -15.78 -3.33
N VAL A 122 -9.72 -15.02 -4.26
CA VAL A 122 -8.79 -15.57 -5.25
C VAL A 122 -7.62 -16.27 -4.57
N THR A 123 -7.05 -15.66 -3.52
CA THR A 123 -5.93 -16.26 -2.76
C THR A 123 -6.36 -17.56 -2.09
N VAL A 124 -7.49 -17.57 -1.39
CA VAL A 124 -8.03 -18.77 -0.71
C VAL A 124 -8.38 -19.87 -1.71
N VAL A 125 -8.93 -19.53 -2.89
CA VAL A 125 -9.28 -20.51 -3.92
C VAL A 125 -8.03 -21.03 -4.63
N ALA A 126 -7.10 -20.17 -5.04
CA ALA A 126 -5.88 -20.59 -5.74
C ALA A 126 -5.00 -21.48 -4.87
N LEU A 127 -4.80 -21.10 -3.60
CA LEU A 127 -4.05 -21.92 -2.65
C LEU A 127 -4.89 -23.14 -2.23
N GLY A 128 -6.16 -22.94 -1.84
CA GLY A 128 -7.11 -23.99 -1.47
C GLY A 128 -7.21 -25.14 -2.49
N SER A 129 -7.28 -24.80 -3.77
CA SER A 129 -7.34 -25.76 -4.87
C SER A 129 -6.05 -26.59 -4.99
N HIS A 130 -4.89 -25.99 -4.69
CA HIS A 130 -3.61 -26.69 -4.66
C HIS A 130 -3.56 -27.73 -3.53
N HIS A 131 -4.15 -27.46 -2.36
CA HIS A 131 -4.10 -28.37 -1.22
C HIS A 131 -5.15 -29.49 -1.28
N LEU A 132 -6.30 -29.24 -1.92
CA LEU A 132 -7.42 -30.18 -1.95
C LEU A 132 -7.53 -30.98 -3.26
N PHE A 133 -7.06 -30.45 -4.39
CA PHE A 133 -7.30 -31.03 -5.71
C PHE A 133 -6.05 -31.30 -6.57
N GLY A 134 -4.84 -30.92 -6.11
CA GLY A 134 -3.58 -31.24 -6.83
C GLY A 134 -3.47 -30.64 -8.23
N TRP A 135 -4.22 -29.57 -8.53
CA TRP A 135 -4.20 -28.89 -9.82
C TRP A 135 -2.91 -28.06 -10.00
N PRO A 136 -2.33 -27.99 -11.21
CA PRO A 136 -1.13 -27.21 -11.47
C PRO A 136 -1.38 -25.72 -11.24
N ALA A 137 -0.39 -25.03 -10.67
CA ALA A 137 -0.47 -23.61 -10.34
C ALA A 137 -0.84 -22.78 -11.59
N PHE A 138 -1.88 -21.93 -11.48
CA PHE A 138 -2.19 -20.96 -12.52
C PHE A 138 -1.06 -19.92 -12.57
N HIS A 139 -0.24 -20.02 -13.62
CA HIS A 139 0.77 -19.03 -13.96
C HIS A 139 0.08 -17.79 -14.54
N SER A 140 -0.46 -16.93 -13.67
CA SER A 140 -0.91 -15.59 -14.04
C SER A 140 -0.67 -14.62 -12.88
N VAL A 141 0.60 -14.40 -12.57
CA VAL A 141 1.09 -13.12 -12.04
C VAL A 141 1.51 -12.26 -13.24
N PRO A 142 1.25 -10.94 -13.24
CA PRO A 142 1.34 -10.07 -14.42
C PRO A 142 2.78 -9.67 -14.82
N PHE A 143 3.79 -10.44 -14.41
CA PHE A 143 5.17 -10.26 -14.85
C PHE A 143 5.71 -11.62 -15.32
N THR A 144 6.00 -11.67 -16.62
CA THR A 144 6.48 -12.82 -17.36
C THR A 144 8.02 -12.85 -17.31
N PHE A 145 8.61 -13.98 -16.96
CA PHE A 145 10.02 -14.24 -17.25
C PHE A 145 10.11 -14.83 -18.66
N GLU A 146 10.75 -14.09 -19.56
CA GLU A 146 11.13 -14.59 -20.89
C GLU A 146 12.35 -15.48 -20.71
N SER A 147 12.12 -16.79 -20.62
CA SER A 147 13.21 -17.77 -20.69
C SER A 147 13.78 -17.70 -22.10
N SER A 148 14.93 -17.06 -22.25
CA SER A 148 15.70 -17.17 -23.49
C SER A 148 16.14 -18.64 -23.60
N ASP A 149 15.69 -19.31 -24.65
CA ASP A 149 16.15 -20.64 -25.04
C ASP A 149 17.69 -20.66 -25.15
N VAL A 150 18.37 -21.13 -24.09
CA VAL A 150 19.71 -21.67 -24.25
C VAL A 150 19.52 -23.05 -24.86
N LYS A 151 19.77 -23.14 -26.16
CA LYS A 151 19.93 -24.40 -26.90
C LYS A 151 20.97 -25.28 -26.18
N THR A 152 20.50 -26.17 -25.33
CA THR A 152 21.25 -27.36 -24.91
C THR A 152 21.14 -28.36 -26.06
N GLY A 153 22.03 -28.21 -27.05
CA GLY A 153 22.29 -29.26 -28.02
C GLY A 153 23.01 -30.41 -27.33
N GLN A 154 22.25 -31.32 -26.73
CA GLN A 154 22.76 -32.62 -26.30
C GLN A 154 22.36 -33.65 -27.34
N GLN A 155 23.33 -34.09 -28.13
CA GLN A 155 23.21 -35.26 -28.98
C GLN A 155 24.50 -36.08 -28.89
N ALA A 156 24.70 -36.71 -27.73
CA ALA A 156 25.53 -37.90 -27.63
C ALA A 156 24.58 -39.10 -27.76
N SER A 157 24.27 -39.47 -29.00
CA SER A 157 23.69 -40.76 -29.32
C SER A 157 24.85 -41.72 -29.59
N ALA A 158 24.81 -42.86 -28.92
CA ALA A 158 25.66 -44.00 -29.18
C ALA A 158 25.67 -44.35 -30.69
N ASN A 159 26.87 -44.56 -31.23
CA ASN A 159 27.07 -45.51 -32.32
C ASN A 159 28.51 -46.02 -32.25
N GLY A 160 28.67 -47.34 -32.24
CA GLY A 160 29.97 -48.00 -32.27
C GLY A 160 30.62 -47.91 -33.64
N ASN A 161 31.95 -47.91 -33.64
CA ASN A 161 32.81 -48.73 -34.50
C ASN A 161 34.27 -48.48 -34.08
N ASP A 162 34.93 -49.57 -33.66
CA ASP A 162 36.23 -50.08 -34.10
C ASP A 162 37.22 -49.06 -34.71
N ASP A 163 38.35 -48.83 -34.04
CA ASP A 163 39.64 -49.47 -34.34
C ASP A 163 40.83 -48.74 -33.68
N ASP A 164 41.85 -49.55 -33.33
CA ASP A 164 43.28 -49.27 -33.14
C ASP A 164 43.83 -48.71 -31.79
N ASP A 165 44.42 -49.65 -31.03
CA ASP A 165 45.81 -49.72 -30.57
C ASP A 165 46.45 -48.57 -29.77
N ASP A 166 46.73 -48.81 -28.48
CA ASP A 166 48.08 -49.09 -27.94
C ASP A 166 48.19 -48.89 -26.40
N ASP A 167 48.58 -49.97 -25.73
CA ASP A 167 49.47 -50.16 -24.57
C ASP A 167 49.47 -49.27 -23.30
N ASP A 168 49.39 -50.01 -22.18
CA ASP A 168 50.08 -49.86 -20.88
C ASP A 168 49.86 -48.61 -20.01
N ALA A 169 49.15 -48.80 -18.89
CA ALA A 169 49.78 -48.91 -17.55
C ALA A 169 48.78 -48.65 -16.40
N ASP A 170 48.83 -49.54 -15.41
CA ASP A 170 48.18 -49.46 -14.10
C ASP A 170 48.42 -48.13 -13.36
N ASP A 171 47.34 -47.46 -12.93
CA ASP A 171 47.14 -46.94 -11.56
C ASP A 171 45.84 -46.11 -11.48
N ALA A 172 44.71 -46.77 -11.24
CA ALA A 172 43.46 -46.08 -10.90
C ALA A 172 43.38 -45.86 -9.38
N PRO A 173 43.39 -44.61 -8.85
CA PRO A 173 43.16 -44.40 -7.44
C PRO A 173 41.69 -44.65 -7.14
N LYS A 174 41.44 -45.47 -6.12
CA LYS A 174 40.09 -45.74 -5.59
C LYS A 174 39.34 -44.43 -5.35
N GLN A 175 38.17 -44.38 -5.96
CA GLN A 175 37.20 -43.29 -6.01
C GLN A 175 37.01 -42.62 -4.64
N GLY A 176 37.55 -41.40 -4.48
CA GLY A 176 37.31 -40.55 -3.32
C GLY A 176 35.89 -39.97 -3.34
N ASP A 177 35.38 -39.58 -2.16
CA ASP A 177 34.06 -38.96 -2.00
C ASP A 177 33.95 -37.71 -2.92
N PRO A 178 32.97 -37.64 -3.85
CA PRO A 178 32.81 -36.53 -4.79
C PRO A 178 32.57 -35.16 -4.12
N ARG A 179 32.33 -35.13 -2.80
CA ARG A 179 32.20 -33.90 -2.00
C ARG A 179 33.50 -33.11 -1.81
N LEU A 180 34.66 -33.76 -2.00
CA LEU A 180 35.98 -33.14 -1.81
C LEU A 180 36.67 -32.80 -3.14
N ALA A 181 36.06 -33.11 -4.28
CA ALA A 181 36.66 -32.88 -5.59
C ALA A 181 36.81 -31.39 -5.98
N THR A 182 36.14 -30.50 -5.25
CA THR A 182 36.15 -29.05 -5.52
C THR A 182 37.38 -28.33 -4.92
N ALA A 183 38.03 -28.91 -3.91
CA ALA A 183 39.30 -28.41 -3.40
C ALA A 183 40.39 -29.40 -3.84
N ASN A 184 41.39 -28.95 -4.57
CA ASN A 184 42.49 -29.79 -5.06
C ASN A 184 43.48 -30.19 -3.93
N MET A 185 42.97 -30.36 -2.71
CA MET A 185 43.74 -30.67 -1.50
C MET A 185 43.91 -32.18 -1.37
N LYS A 186 45.05 -32.69 -1.84
CA LYS A 186 45.48 -34.09 -1.61
C LYS A 186 45.74 -34.41 -0.12
N VAL A 187 45.69 -33.39 0.74
CA VAL A 187 46.10 -33.37 2.15
C VAL A 187 45.01 -33.88 3.10
N PHE A 188 43.74 -33.91 2.70
CA PHE A 188 42.62 -34.32 3.56
C PHE A 188 41.67 -35.26 2.85
N ARG A 189 41.31 -36.37 3.51
CA ARG A 189 40.29 -37.32 3.05
C ARG A 189 39.44 -37.79 4.22
N VAL A 190 38.17 -38.06 3.94
CA VAL A 190 37.27 -38.72 4.89
C VAL A 190 37.19 -40.19 4.49
N ASP A 191 37.59 -41.09 5.39
CA ASP A 191 37.48 -42.54 5.20
C ASP A 191 36.56 -43.11 6.28
N GLY A 192 35.30 -43.33 5.92
CA GLY A 192 34.25 -43.73 6.85
C GLY A 192 34.04 -42.74 7.99
N ASP A 193 34.33 -43.16 9.23
CA ASP A 193 34.22 -42.34 10.45
C ASP A 193 35.57 -41.74 10.90
N ARG A 194 36.61 -41.83 10.06
CA ARG A 194 37.93 -41.28 10.34
C ARG A 194 38.29 -40.17 9.37
N PHE A 195 38.92 -39.13 9.90
CA PHE A 195 39.55 -38.09 9.12
C PHE A 195 41.01 -38.44 8.92
N VAL A 196 41.40 -38.48 7.66
CA VAL A 196 42.72 -38.86 7.19
C VAL A 196 43.43 -37.60 6.71
N LEU A 197 44.57 -37.31 7.32
CA LEU A 197 45.36 -36.11 7.15
C LEU A 197 46.74 -36.51 6.66
N ARG A 198 47.19 -35.94 5.54
CA ARG A 198 48.54 -36.13 5.01
C ARG A 198 49.25 -34.79 4.97
N PRO A 199 49.96 -34.40 6.04
CA PRO A 199 50.64 -33.11 6.10
C PRO A 199 51.66 -32.99 4.97
N ASP A 200 51.61 -31.90 4.21
CA ASP A 200 52.62 -31.57 3.21
C ASP A 200 53.58 -30.47 3.70
N ALA A 201 54.46 -29.98 2.82
CA ALA A 201 55.49 -29.00 3.14
C ALA A 201 54.95 -27.59 3.47
N ALA A 202 53.71 -27.26 3.08
CA ALA A 202 53.15 -25.91 3.17
C ALA A 202 51.88 -25.83 4.03
N THR A 203 51.29 -26.97 4.41
CA THR A 203 50.04 -27.04 5.16
C THR A 203 50.24 -26.73 6.64
N ARG A 204 49.34 -25.90 7.17
CA ARG A 204 49.08 -25.74 8.61
C ARG A 204 47.80 -26.49 8.97
N ILE A 205 47.91 -27.39 9.95
CA ILE A 205 46.79 -28.17 10.48
C ILE A 205 46.60 -27.79 11.95
N SER A 206 45.42 -27.31 12.31
CA SER A 206 45.03 -27.04 13.69
C SER A 206 43.82 -27.90 14.03
N VAL A 207 43.92 -28.72 15.07
CA VAL A 207 42.83 -29.61 15.50
C VAL A 207 42.55 -29.38 16.97
N VAL A 208 41.28 -29.14 17.30
CA VAL A 208 40.78 -29.15 18.67
C VAL A 208 40.08 -30.48 18.88
N THR A 209 40.63 -31.30 19.76
CA THR A 209 40.06 -32.59 20.14
C THR A 209 39.41 -32.53 21.52
N LEU A 210 38.67 -33.56 21.91
CA LEU A 210 38.15 -33.71 23.27
C LEU A 210 39.26 -33.79 24.34
N ALA A 211 40.48 -34.21 23.96
CA ALA A 211 41.62 -34.34 24.86
C ALA A 211 42.59 -33.14 24.81
N GLY A 212 42.22 -32.07 24.09
CA GLY A 212 42.99 -30.82 23.98
C GLY A 212 43.30 -30.41 22.54
N PRO A 213 43.87 -29.20 22.35
CA PRO A 213 44.30 -28.71 21.04
C PRO A 213 45.65 -29.31 20.61
N ILE A 214 45.79 -29.52 19.31
CA ILE A 214 47.02 -29.91 18.62
C ILE A 214 47.20 -29.09 17.36
N ASP A 215 48.37 -28.48 17.22
CA ASP A 215 48.79 -27.74 16.03
C ASP A 215 49.95 -28.48 15.38
N ILE A 216 49.82 -28.74 14.08
CA ILE A 216 50.84 -29.35 13.25
C ILE A 216 51.20 -28.33 12.16
N LYS A 217 52.45 -27.89 12.18
CA LYS A 217 52.99 -26.96 11.19
C LYS A 217 54.23 -27.58 10.57
N ASN A 218 54.32 -27.58 9.24
CA ASN A 218 55.57 -27.86 8.57
C ASN A 218 56.41 -26.57 8.49
N ASP A 219 57.65 -26.63 8.97
CA ASP A 219 58.60 -25.52 9.00
C ASP A 219 59.89 -26.02 8.34
N ASP A 220 60.12 -25.65 7.07
CA ASP A 220 61.29 -26.01 6.27
C ASP A 220 61.59 -27.53 6.23
N GLY A 221 60.55 -28.35 6.02
CA GLY A 221 60.67 -29.81 5.92
C GLY A 221 60.73 -30.54 7.26
N LYS A 222 60.59 -29.84 8.39
CA LYS A 222 60.45 -30.42 9.72
C LYS A 222 59.03 -30.20 10.27
N LEU A 223 58.31 -31.29 10.49
CA LEU A 223 57.00 -31.28 11.15
C LEU A 223 57.15 -30.87 12.62
N LYS A 224 56.70 -29.66 12.96
CA LYS A 224 56.56 -29.18 14.34
C LYS A 224 55.15 -29.48 14.82
N ILE A 225 55.06 -30.30 15.87
CA ILE A 225 53.79 -30.69 16.49
C ILE A 225 53.75 -30.08 17.89
N SER A 226 52.80 -29.19 18.12
CA SER A 226 52.51 -28.61 19.43
C SER A 226 51.20 -29.19 19.92
N SER A 227 51.24 -30.01 20.97
CA SER A 227 50.04 -30.62 21.57
C SER A 227 49.96 -30.23 23.04
N VAL A 228 48.76 -29.88 23.50
CA VAL A 228 48.47 -29.65 24.92
C VAL A 228 47.52 -30.75 25.39
N GLY A 229 47.92 -31.52 26.41
CA GLY A 229 47.14 -32.64 26.92
C GLY A 229 47.33 -33.95 26.12
N GLY A 230 46.31 -34.82 26.15
CA GLY A 230 46.33 -36.16 25.54
C GLY A 230 45.88 -36.20 24.08
N ALA A 231 45.75 -35.04 23.42
CA ALA A 231 45.25 -34.93 22.05
C ALA A 231 46.03 -35.80 21.04
N ARG A 232 47.35 -35.94 21.22
CA ARG A 232 48.21 -36.74 20.35
C ARG A 232 47.88 -38.24 20.36
N ASP A 233 47.39 -38.78 21.47
CA ASP A 233 47.09 -40.21 21.63
C ASP A 233 45.83 -40.64 20.85
N LEU A 234 45.01 -39.66 20.44
CA LEU A 234 43.82 -39.88 19.62
C LEU A 234 44.15 -40.06 18.12
N PHE A 235 45.35 -39.67 17.70
CA PHE A 235 45.82 -39.83 16.32
C PHE A 235 46.54 -41.17 16.16
N LYS A 236 46.16 -41.91 15.13
CA LYS A 236 46.92 -43.06 14.63
C LYS A 236 47.78 -42.58 13.47
N VAL A 237 49.08 -42.79 13.57
CA VAL A 237 50.01 -42.47 12.48
C VAL A 237 50.39 -43.78 11.80
N ASP A 238 50.00 -43.92 10.55
CA ASP A 238 50.32 -45.07 9.73
C ASP A 238 51.79 -45.00 9.24
N PRO A 239 52.42 -46.14 8.88
CA PRO A 239 53.82 -46.19 8.46
C PRO A 239 54.14 -45.35 7.21
N ASP A 240 53.12 -44.99 6.42
CA ASP A 240 53.19 -44.13 5.24
C ASP A 240 53.23 -42.63 5.59
N GLY A 241 53.18 -42.27 6.88
CA GLY A 241 53.16 -40.90 7.37
C GLY A 241 51.77 -40.26 7.38
N THR A 242 50.71 -41.03 7.13
CA THR A 242 49.32 -40.57 7.17
C THR A 242 48.81 -40.55 8.60
N TRP A 243 48.10 -39.49 8.97
CA TRP A 243 47.52 -39.31 10.30
C TRP A 243 46.02 -39.54 10.23
N SER A 244 45.48 -40.41 11.07
CA SER A 244 44.04 -40.64 11.14
C SER A 244 43.49 -40.42 12.54
N ILE A 245 42.34 -39.75 12.64
CA ILE A 245 41.62 -39.49 13.90
C ILE A 245 40.13 -39.77 13.69
N ALA A 246 39.43 -40.27 14.71
CA ALA A 246 37.98 -40.47 14.61
C ALA A 246 37.26 -39.13 14.57
N ALA A 247 36.26 -38.97 13.68
CA ALA A 247 35.47 -37.75 13.57
C ALA A 247 34.74 -37.41 14.89
N THR A 248 34.41 -38.43 15.67
CA THR A 248 33.78 -38.33 17.00
C THR A 248 34.70 -37.79 18.10
N ASP A 249 36.01 -37.72 17.87
CA ASP A 249 36.98 -37.15 18.80
C ASP A 249 37.35 -35.69 18.47
N ILE A 250 36.86 -35.18 17.33
CA ILE A 250 37.15 -33.85 16.80
C ILE A 250 36.05 -32.87 17.19
N VAL A 251 36.46 -31.75 17.78
CA VAL A 251 35.60 -30.61 18.11
C VAL A 251 35.71 -29.55 17.01
N ALA A 252 36.94 -29.26 16.57
CA ALA A 252 37.19 -28.40 15.42
C ALA A 252 38.45 -28.85 14.69
N LEU A 253 38.50 -28.65 13.38
CA LEU A 253 39.64 -28.91 12.50
C LEU A 253 39.75 -27.72 11.56
N ASP A 254 40.92 -27.13 11.47
CA ASP A 254 41.24 -26.08 10.52
C ASP A 254 42.49 -26.46 9.73
N LEU A 255 42.36 -26.52 8.41
CA LEU A 255 43.40 -26.84 7.46
C LEU A 255 43.59 -25.63 6.57
N LYS A 256 44.84 -25.19 6.44
CA LYS A 256 45.21 -24.12 5.53
C LYS A 256 46.45 -24.53 4.76
N ASP A 257 46.36 -24.51 3.43
CA ASP A 257 47.49 -24.76 2.55
C ASP A 257 48.26 -23.45 2.25
N GLY A 258 49.48 -23.57 1.73
CA GLY A 258 50.35 -22.48 1.29
C GLY A 258 49.76 -21.64 0.16
N GLU A 259 48.90 -22.23 -0.66
CA GLU A 259 48.18 -21.52 -1.74
C GLU A 259 46.97 -20.71 -1.23
N GLY A 260 46.61 -20.84 0.06
CA GLY A 260 45.53 -20.06 0.69
C GLY A 260 44.17 -20.77 0.75
N ASP A 261 44.08 -21.96 0.18
CA ASP A 261 42.94 -22.87 0.33
C ASP A 261 42.73 -23.26 1.80
N LYS A 262 41.47 -23.38 2.20
CA LYS A 262 41.07 -23.59 3.58
C LYS A 262 39.98 -24.64 3.69
N VAL A 263 40.15 -25.60 4.60
CA VAL A 263 39.09 -26.53 5.00
C VAL A 263 38.92 -26.43 6.51
N SER A 264 37.75 -25.97 6.95
CA SER A 264 37.38 -25.89 8.35
C SER A 264 36.18 -26.80 8.63
N VAL A 265 36.27 -27.59 9.70
CA VAL A 265 35.22 -28.47 10.19
C VAL A 265 35.01 -28.20 11.66
N ALA A 266 33.76 -28.06 12.10
CA ALA A 266 33.45 -27.82 13.52
C ALA A 266 32.23 -28.62 13.97
N ARG A 267 32.27 -29.14 15.18
CA ARG A 267 31.12 -29.77 15.82
C ARG A 267 30.08 -28.73 16.19
N ILE A 268 28.83 -28.98 15.83
CA ILE A 268 27.69 -28.14 16.16
C ILE A 268 26.82 -28.86 17.20
N GLY A 269 26.69 -28.26 18.38
CA GLY A 269 25.86 -28.80 19.45
C GLY A 269 26.45 -30.03 20.14
N THR A 270 25.59 -30.84 20.75
CA THR A 270 25.98 -31.96 21.61
C THR A 270 26.11 -33.29 20.87
N GLY A 271 25.64 -33.37 19.63
CA GLY A 271 25.70 -34.58 18.81
C GLY A 271 27.07 -34.79 18.19
N ALA A 272 27.66 -35.97 18.37
CA ALA A 272 29.00 -36.29 17.84
C ALA A 272 29.07 -36.28 16.29
N LYS A 273 27.92 -36.35 15.60
CA LYS A 273 27.81 -36.36 14.13
C LYS A 273 27.31 -35.04 13.54
N ALA A 274 27.04 -34.05 14.37
CA ALA A 274 26.61 -32.74 13.90
C ALA A 274 27.83 -31.89 13.56
N LEU A 275 28.09 -31.70 12.26
CA LEU A 275 29.29 -31.02 11.78
C LEU A 275 28.91 -29.88 10.83
N ALA A 276 29.54 -28.73 11.03
CA ALA A 276 29.64 -27.66 10.04
C ALA A 276 30.92 -27.84 9.27
N TRP A 277 30.83 -27.63 7.97
CA TRP A 277 31.93 -27.65 7.04
C TRP A 277 31.98 -26.32 6.30
N ASP A 278 33.18 -25.78 6.15
CA ASP A 278 33.50 -24.59 5.39
C ASP A 278 34.75 -24.90 4.58
N ILE A 279 34.61 -24.90 3.25
CA ILE A 279 35.66 -25.21 2.29
C ILE A 279 35.81 -23.97 1.41
N ARG A 280 37.02 -23.42 1.34
CA ARG A 280 37.33 -22.23 0.54
C ARG A 280 38.49 -22.52 -0.39
N ASN A 281 38.29 -22.21 -1.67
CA ASN A 281 39.31 -22.31 -2.70
C ASN A 281 39.27 -21.05 -3.56
N HIS A 282 40.31 -20.22 -3.51
CA HIS A 282 40.54 -19.10 -4.45
C HIS A 282 39.33 -18.23 -4.86
N GLY A 283 38.42 -17.92 -3.93
CA GLY A 283 37.22 -17.11 -4.17
C GLY A 283 35.90 -17.89 -4.14
N ASP A 284 35.99 -19.21 -4.32
CA ASP A 284 34.90 -20.14 -4.15
C ASP A 284 34.77 -20.57 -2.69
N HIS A 285 33.53 -20.68 -2.23
CA HIS A 285 33.21 -21.04 -0.86
C HIS A 285 32.04 -22.01 -0.83
N VAL A 286 32.27 -23.21 -0.30
CA VAL A 286 31.25 -24.21 -0.05
C VAL A 286 31.11 -24.36 1.45
N SER A 287 29.91 -24.13 1.97
CA SER A 287 29.59 -24.41 3.37
C SER A 287 28.40 -25.34 3.46
N PHE A 288 28.48 -26.33 4.35
CA PHE A 288 27.35 -27.18 4.64
C PHE A 288 27.24 -27.51 6.11
N VAL A 289 26.00 -27.61 6.59
CA VAL A 289 25.68 -27.94 7.97
C VAL A 289 24.87 -29.22 7.97
N GLN A 290 25.29 -30.17 8.78
CA GLN A 290 24.57 -31.42 9.01
C GLN A 290 24.28 -31.54 10.50
N GLY A 291 23.01 -31.49 10.90
CA GLY A 291 22.58 -31.74 12.28
C GLY A 291 22.57 -33.23 12.63
N ALA A 292 22.58 -33.53 13.94
CA ALA A 292 22.77 -34.89 14.49
C ALA A 292 21.66 -35.90 14.10
N ASP A 293 20.47 -35.40 13.77
CA ASP A 293 19.25 -36.11 13.38
C ASP A 293 18.91 -35.92 11.89
N GLY A 294 19.81 -35.31 11.12
CA GLY A 294 19.55 -34.89 9.74
C GLY A 294 18.72 -33.60 9.62
N SER A 295 18.44 -32.90 10.72
CA SER A 295 17.90 -31.53 10.70
C SER A 295 19.00 -30.51 10.38
N GLY A 296 18.63 -29.29 9.96
CA GLY A 296 19.58 -28.22 9.71
C GLY A 296 20.46 -28.41 8.47
N LYS A 297 19.96 -29.11 7.44
CA LYS A 297 20.64 -29.25 6.14
C LYS A 297 20.63 -27.93 5.40
N ARG A 298 21.67 -27.14 5.61
CA ARG A 298 21.99 -26.00 4.78
C ARG A 298 23.20 -26.34 3.94
N LEU A 299 23.11 -26.14 2.64
CA LEU A 299 24.22 -26.19 1.70
C LEU A 299 24.28 -24.84 1.00
N ALA A 300 25.39 -24.13 1.12
CA ALA A 300 25.65 -22.90 0.39
C ALA A 300 26.92 -23.07 -0.42
N VAL A 301 26.84 -22.75 -1.70
CA VAL A 301 27.96 -22.76 -2.66
C VAL A 301 28.01 -21.36 -3.24
N ASN A 302 29.16 -20.72 -3.16
CA ASN A 302 29.41 -19.37 -3.62
C ASN A 302 30.62 -19.38 -4.55
N SER A 303 30.52 -18.71 -5.68
CA SER A 303 31.59 -18.52 -6.66
C SER A 303 31.50 -17.10 -7.20
N GLY A 304 32.34 -16.20 -6.70
CA GLY A 304 32.31 -14.78 -7.11
C GLY A 304 30.97 -14.08 -6.79
N SER A 305 30.24 -13.66 -7.83
CA SER A 305 28.91 -13.03 -7.72
C SER A 305 27.77 -14.03 -7.53
N ASP A 306 28.05 -15.31 -7.77
CA ASP A 306 27.03 -16.33 -7.96
C ASP A 306 26.94 -17.18 -6.69
N SER A 307 25.72 -17.61 -6.38
CA SER A 307 25.50 -18.41 -5.18
C SER A 307 24.32 -19.34 -5.30
N VAL A 308 24.48 -20.58 -4.85
CA VAL A 308 23.41 -21.55 -4.68
C VAL A 308 23.29 -21.85 -3.19
N VAL A 309 22.14 -21.53 -2.61
CA VAL A 309 21.82 -21.86 -1.21
C VAL A 309 20.62 -22.77 -1.20
N ILE A 310 20.80 -23.97 -0.65
CA ILE A 310 19.75 -24.94 -0.40
C ILE A 310 19.56 -25.00 1.11
N ASP A 311 18.37 -24.63 1.54
CA ASP A 311 17.91 -24.75 2.91
C ASP A 311 16.67 -25.66 2.96
N ARG A 312 16.17 -25.95 4.16
CA ARG A 312 14.98 -26.77 4.39
C ARG A 312 13.75 -26.24 3.68
N ASP A 313 13.62 -24.92 3.61
CA ASP A 313 12.40 -24.24 3.19
C ASP A 313 12.53 -23.53 1.84
N HIS A 314 13.76 -23.28 1.37
CA HIS A 314 13.97 -22.62 0.10
C HIS A 314 15.29 -23.02 -0.56
N ILE A 315 15.30 -22.94 -1.89
CA ILE A 315 16.50 -23.02 -2.72
C ILE A 315 16.64 -21.66 -3.41
N SER A 316 17.70 -20.92 -3.13
CA SER A 316 18.03 -19.68 -3.84
C SER A 316 19.23 -19.87 -4.75
N ILE A 317 19.08 -19.52 -6.03
CA ILE A 317 20.14 -19.51 -7.03
C ILE A 317 20.32 -18.06 -7.47
N LYS A 318 21.53 -17.54 -7.36
CA LYS A 318 21.90 -16.20 -7.77
C LYS A 318 22.99 -16.28 -8.82
N ASP A 319 22.80 -15.56 -9.92
CA ASP A 319 23.74 -15.42 -11.02
C ASP A 319 23.85 -13.91 -11.35
N GLY A 320 24.92 -13.26 -10.91
CA GLY A 320 25.10 -11.82 -11.06
C GLY A 320 23.95 -10.96 -10.47
N SER A 321 23.12 -10.40 -11.36
CA SER A 321 21.92 -9.61 -11.01
C SER A 321 20.66 -10.45 -10.80
N ASP A 322 20.66 -11.69 -11.28
CA ASP A 322 19.48 -12.52 -11.36
C ASP A 322 19.37 -13.40 -10.13
N ASN A 323 18.15 -13.58 -9.64
CA ASN A 323 17.89 -14.35 -8.42
C ASN A 323 16.63 -15.18 -8.60
N VAL A 324 16.76 -16.49 -8.44
CA VAL A 324 15.69 -17.47 -8.46
C VAL A 324 15.55 -18.06 -7.07
N VAL A 325 14.37 -17.90 -6.46
CA VAL A 325 14.06 -18.51 -5.16
C VAL A 325 12.91 -19.50 -5.32
N ILE A 326 13.19 -20.77 -5.09
CA ILE A 326 12.21 -21.87 -5.07
C ILE A 326 11.86 -22.14 -3.61
N VAL A 327 10.63 -21.85 -3.20
CA VAL A 327 10.17 -22.08 -1.83
C VAL A 327 9.48 -23.45 -1.75
N GLY A 328 9.93 -24.28 -0.82
CA GLY A 328 9.38 -25.61 -0.57
C GLY A 328 8.00 -25.56 0.12
N PRO A 329 7.17 -26.60 -0.06
CA PRO A 329 5.78 -26.63 0.40
C PRO A 329 5.60 -26.63 1.93
N HIS A 330 6.66 -26.89 2.71
CA HIS A 330 6.59 -26.99 4.17
C HIS A 330 6.79 -25.67 4.92
N GLY A 331 7.21 -24.59 4.24
CA GLY A 331 7.56 -23.32 4.91
C GLY A 331 6.57 -22.16 4.73
N SER A 332 5.67 -22.19 3.72
CA SER A 332 5.00 -20.95 3.28
C SER A 332 3.48 -21.04 3.05
N GLY A 333 2.90 -22.23 2.90
CA GLY A 333 1.46 -22.36 2.58
C GLY A 333 0.51 -21.88 3.68
N ILE A 334 0.87 -22.12 4.95
CA ILE A 334 0.01 -21.75 6.10
C ILE A 334 0.01 -20.23 6.30
N GLY A 335 1.17 -19.57 6.15
CA GLY A 335 1.27 -18.12 6.28
C GLY A 335 0.45 -17.39 5.22
N ALA A 336 0.63 -17.75 3.94
CA ALA A 336 -0.10 -17.15 2.84
C ALA A 336 -1.63 -17.39 2.93
N MET A 337 -2.05 -18.57 3.40
CA MET A 337 -3.47 -18.87 3.64
C MET A 337 -4.05 -18.04 4.80
N ILE A 338 -3.28 -17.82 5.88
CA ILE A 338 -3.70 -16.95 6.99
C ILE A 338 -3.90 -15.51 6.50
N TYR A 339 -2.98 -14.97 5.69
CA TYR A 339 -3.13 -13.63 5.13
C TYR A 339 -4.29 -13.53 4.14
N GLY A 340 -4.48 -14.53 3.28
CA GLY A 340 -5.62 -14.59 2.35
C GLY A 340 -6.97 -14.64 3.07
N PHE A 341 -7.07 -15.46 4.12
CA PHE A 341 -8.27 -15.55 4.96
C PHE A 341 -8.51 -14.27 5.75
N ALA A 342 -7.45 -13.67 6.31
CA ALA A 342 -7.54 -12.39 7.01
C ALA A 342 -8.00 -11.25 6.10
N MET A 343 -7.47 -11.13 4.87
CA MET A 343 -7.94 -10.16 3.87
C MET A 343 -9.40 -10.39 3.49
N LEU A 344 -9.80 -11.66 3.30
CA LEU A 344 -11.18 -12.00 2.96
C LEU A 344 -12.16 -11.61 4.07
N VAL A 345 -11.85 -11.96 5.32
CA VAL A 345 -12.68 -11.60 6.48
C VAL A 345 -12.73 -10.08 6.64
N ALA A 346 -11.59 -9.39 6.54
CA ALA A 346 -11.52 -7.94 6.62
C ALA A 346 -12.37 -7.25 5.53
N GLY A 347 -12.29 -7.74 4.29
CA GLY A 347 -13.12 -7.25 3.19
C GLY A 347 -14.62 -7.47 3.43
N ILE A 348 -15.02 -8.66 3.90
CA ILE A 348 -16.43 -8.98 4.18
C ILE A 348 -16.98 -8.08 5.29
N VAL A 349 -16.22 -7.91 6.37
CA VAL A 349 -16.60 -7.01 7.48
C VAL A 349 -16.68 -5.56 6.99
N GLY A 350 -15.74 -5.13 6.14
CA GLY A 350 -15.75 -3.81 5.52
C GLY A 350 -16.98 -3.57 4.65
N LEU A 351 -17.36 -4.53 3.79
CA LEU A 351 -18.58 -4.46 2.99
C LEU A 351 -19.84 -4.43 3.85
N TRP A 352 -19.87 -5.25 4.91
CA TRP A 352 -20.99 -5.27 5.85
C TRP A 352 -21.15 -3.92 6.56
N LEU A 353 -20.05 -3.31 7.00
CA LEU A 353 -20.05 -1.98 7.60
C LEU A 353 -20.53 -0.91 6.61
N CYS A 354 -20.07 -0.96 5.35
CA CYS A 354 -20.51 -0.03 4.31
C CYS A 354 -22.01 -0.16 4.05
N LEU A 355 -22.54 -1.39 3.93
CA LEU A 355 -23.97 -1.66 3.77
C LEU A 355 -24.80 -1.14 4.95
N TRP A 356 -24.30 -1.35 6.16
CA TRP A 356 -24.93 -0.86 7.38
C TRP A 356 -25.00 0.67 7.40
N LEU A 357 -23.91 1.35 7.05
CA LEU A 357 -23.86 2.81 6.93
C LEU A 357 -24.82 3.34 5.85
N THR A 358 -24.85 2.72 4.67
CA THR A 358 -25.82 3.07 3.61
C THR A 358 -27.27 2.90 4.09
N ARG A 359 -27.56 1.86 4.87
CA ARG A 359 -28.90 1.64 5.41
C ARG A 359 -29.29 2.71 6.44
N ILE A 360 -28.35 3.15 7.26
CA ILE A 360 -28.58 4.22 8.23
C ILE A 360 -28.83 5.55 7.53
N THR A 361 -28.02 5.88 6.51
CA THR A 361 -28.20 7.13 5.76
C THR A 361 -29.49 7.14 4.98
N TRP A 362 -29.89 6.02 4.38
CA TRP A 362 -31.21 5.87 3.77
C TRP A 362 -32.34 6.10 4.78
N ARG A 363 -32.27 5.49 5.97
CA ARG A 363 -33.27 5.71 7.03
C ARG A 363 -33.31 7.14 7.55
N ALA A 364 -32.17 7.84 7.59
CA ALA A 364 -32.11 9.23 7.98
C ALA A 364 -32.71 10.13 6.89
N LEU A 365 -32.39 9.86 5.62
CA LEU A 365 -32.93 10.58 4.47
C LEU A 365 -34.44 10.42 4.35
N VAL A 366 -34.96 9.20 4.47
CA VAL A 366 -36.41 8.93 4.46
C VAL A 366 -37.11 9.72 5.57
N ARG A 367 -36.56 9.71 6.80
CA ARG A 367 -37.12 10.48 7.92
C ARG A 367 -37.08 11.99 7.67
N TYR A 368 -36.01 12.50 7.05
CA TYR A 368 -35.91 13.90 6.69
C TYR A 368 -36.96 14.30 5.64
N VAL A 369 -37.11 13.50 4.59
CA VAL A 369 -38.08 13.74 3.51
C VAL A 369 -39.52 13.65 4.04
N GLN A 370 -39.83 12.65 4.85
CA GLN A 370 -41.15 12.52 5.50
C GLN A 370 -41.48 13.76 6.33
N ARG A 371 -40.53 14.23 7.16
CA ARG A 371 -40.74 15.41 7.99
C ARG A 371 -40.95 16.70 7.17
N GLN A 372 -40.26 16.83 6.04
CA GLN A 372 -40.48 17.93 5.09
C GLN A 372 -41.86 17.84 4.44
N LEU A 373 -42.29 16.65 4.02
CA LEU A 373 -43.63 16.45 3.46
C LEU A 373 -44.72 16.76 4.49
N ASP A 374 -44.58 16.29 5.73
CA ASP A 374 -45.55 16.58 6.82
C ASP A 374 -45.71 18.09 7.07
N LEU A 375 -44.60 18.84 7.03
CA LEU A 375 -44.63 20.30 7.19
C LEU A 375 -45.31 21.02 6.01
N ILE A 376 -45.15 20.50 4.79
CA ILE A 376 -45.81 21.06 3.60
C ILE A 376 -47.30 20.76 3.64
N THR A 377 -47.67 19.52 3.97
CA THR A 377 -49.07 19.08 4.11
C THR A 377 -49.78 19.90 5.19
N ALA A 378 -49.16 20.09 6.37
CA ALA A 378 -49.74 20.89 7.45
C ALA A 378 -50.01 22.35 7.04
N ARG A 379 -49.10 22.98 6.26
CA ARG A 379 -49.32 24.34 5.75
C ARG A 379 -50.42 24.41 4.68
N LEU A 380 -50.60 23.35 3.89
CA LEU A 380 -51.67 23.27 2.89
C LEU A 380 -53.04 23.16 3.56
N ASP A 381 -53.15 22.35 4.62
CA ASP A 381 -54.39 22.21 5.39
C ASP A 381 -54.75 23.51 6.14
N GLU A 382 -53.78 24.19 6.75
CA GLU A 382 -54.00 25.50 7.39
C GLU A 382 -54.46 26.56 6.36
N GLY A 383 -53.88 26.57 5.16
CA GLY A 383 -54.21 27.53 4.10
C GLY A 383 -55.56 27.30 3.42
N GLN A 384 -56.18 26.13 3.54
CA GLN A 384 -57.54 25.86 3.05
C GLN A 384 -58.63 26.14 4.09
N SER A 385 -58.25 26.37 5.34
CA SER A 385 -59.18 26.60 6.47
C SER A 385 -59.33 28.08 6.88
N ALA A 386 -58.62 29.00 6.21
CA ALA A 386 -58.72 30.45 6.33
C ALA A 386 -59.33 31.06 5.07
#